data_AF-A0A830GSN4-F1
#
_entry.id   AF-A0A830GSN4-F1
#
_cell.length_a   1.000
_cell.length_b   1.000
_cell.length_c   1.000
_cell.angle_alpha   90.00
_cell.angle_beta   90.00
_cell.angle_gamma   90.00
#
_symmetry.space_group_name_H-M   'P 1'
#
loop_
_entity.id
_entity.type
_entity.pdbx_description
1 polymer ?
#
loop_
_entity_poly.entity_id
_entity_poly.type
_entity_poly.pdbx_seq_one_letter_code
_entity_poly.pdbx_strand_id
1 'polypeptide(L)'
;MSMLRRYPQEEDVRYDPISDSVVLLGEYRGTSPVVGVRKLTMDAGAVELNDLQAFDEVYIGSGCIVKGNVGSGLRVIIDTAKGDPTVIIGDVSAVPIIDGRKTVETSITVTGKGSTVIHGNLVAYNIRIDGSSIILGDVVSEGDLTIDGPSLVLGRVVGNNVQINDATVFQVYARRDVTLGPGVTLLSPIIMSKGGEIYYLQDKEGGKVAMRSGGDSVRVRVFGPTCLFCGKVGNPLLCEKYRSEDCGDYDYLGPYDYFARGDNYKLVTWYWRASPSMIVQNLMARRMYNLARITKPSNVDSTAKLIDGVGLAEHPGRVAGRVVEDLRSTSGSYAEAVKKALFTVTEEFFKAKKIGYTRCPKCGAPLPNGTKICLFCGQVMGEADGHGRGGASH
;
A
#
# COMPACT_ATOMS: atom_id res chain seq x y z
N MET A 1 6.80 49.18 17.08
CA MET A 1 7.41 48.67 15.84
C MET A 1 7.86 47.25 16.09
N SER A 2 7.07 46.24 15.71
CA SER A 2 7.55 44.86 15.73
C SER A 2 8.62 44.73 14.66
N MET A 3 9.78 44.16 15.00
CA MET A 3 10.73 43.73 13.98
C MET A 3 9.99 42.72 13.10
N LEU A 4 9.67 43.09 11.86
CA LEU A 4 9.28 42.13 10.84
C LEU A 4 10.40 41.10 10.76
N ARG A 5 10.11 39.86 11.16
CA ARG A 5 11.02 38.73 10.94
C ARG A 5 11.33 38.73 9.44
N ARG A 6 12.60 38.80 9.06
CA ARG A 6 13.00 38.74 7.66
C ARG A 6 13.56 37.36 7.40
N TYR A 7 12.91 36.59 6.54
CA TYR A 7 13.54 35.42 5.95
C TYR A 7 14.64 35.89 4.99
N PRO A 8 15.80 35.20 4.90
CA PRO A 8 16.84 35.56 3.95
C PRO A 8 16.28 35.64 2.54
N GLN A 9 16.62 36.71 1.79
CA GLN A 9 16.34 36.76 0.36
C GLN A 9 17.58 36.27 -0.38
N GLU A 10 17.38 35.26 -1.21
CA GLU A 10 18.37 34.63 -2.08
C GLU A 10 17.82 34.63 -3.52
N GLU A 11 18.66 34.37 -4.51
CA GLU A 11 18.28 34.46 -5.94
C GLU A 11 17.11 33.53 -6.30
N ASP A 12 17.04 32.40 -5.62
CA ASP A 12 16.08 31.31 -5.77
C ASP A 12 15.01 31.26 -4.66
N VAL A 13 14.98 32.26 -3.77
CA VAL A 13 14.01 32.37 -2.66
C VAL A 13 13.31 33.73 -2.66
N ARG A 14 11.98 33.75 -2.74
CA ARG A 14 11.18 34.96 -2.58
C ARG A 14 10.49 34.99 -1.23
N TYR A 15 10.72 36.05 -0.46
CA TYR A 15 10.03 36.28 0.81
C TYR A 15 9.16 37.53 0.74
N ASP A 16 7.87 37.39 1.07
CA ASP A 16 6.94 38.50 1.28
C ASP A 16 6.71 38.73 2.79
N PRO A 17 7.22 39.84 3.36
CA PRO A 17 7.07 40.14 4.79
C PRO A 17 5.64 40.54 5.19
N ILE A 18 4.78 40.93 4.25
CA ILE A 18 3.39 41.33 4.56
C ILE A 18 2.54 40.10 4.82
N SER A 19 2.63 39.10 3.94
CA SER A 19 1.90 37.84 4.10
C SER A 19 2.66 36.80 4.92
N ASP A 20 3.92 37.07 5.26
CA ASP A 20 4.87 36.13 5.87
C ASP A 20 4.95 34.82 5.08
N SER A 21 5.17 34.97 3.76
CA SER A 21 5.19 33.87 2.80
C SER A 21 6.56 33.68 2.17
N VAL A 22 7.03 32.45 2.09
CA VAL A 22 8.25 32.04 1.38
C VAL A 22 7.89 31.24 0.14
N VAL A 23 8.53 31.56 -0.98
CA VAL A 23 8.46 30.78 -2.22
C VAL A 23 9.87 30.32 -2.59
N LEU A 24 10.06 29.00 -2.64
CA LEU A 24 11.26 28.34 -3.14
C LEU A 24 11.09 28.13 -4.65
N LEU A 25 11.89 28.80 -5.47
CA LEU A 25 11.77 28.78 -6.92
C LEU A 25 12.29 27.45 -7.50
N GLY A 26 11.96 27.12 -8.75
CA GLY A 26 12.31 25.83 -9.35
C GLY A 26 13.81 25.49 -9.40
N GLU A 27 14.69 26.50 -9.37
CA GLU A 27 16.15 26.32 -9.31
C GLU A 27 16.68 26.16 -7.88
N TYR A 28 15.83 26.33 -6.87
CA TYR A 28 16.22 26.26 -5.47
C TYR A 28 16.75 24.89 -5.07
N ARG A 29 17.91 24.86 -4.40
CA ARG A 29 18.57 23.67 -3.87
C ARG A 29 18.99 23.91 -2.41
N GLY A 30 18.06 23.66 -1.50
CA GLY A 30 18.25 23.90 -0.07
C GLY A 30 18.73 22.68 0.72
N THR A 31 19.44 22.96 1.81
CA THR A 31 19.78 21.99 2.86
C THR A 31 19.40 22.47 4.26
N SER A 32 18.84 23.68 4.36
CA SER A 32 18.53 24.34 5.62
C SER A 32 17.02 24.33 5.81
N PRO A 33 16.53 24.04 7.03
CA PRO A 33 15.09 23.93 7.26
C PRO A 33 14.40 25.26 7.00
N VAL A 34 13.29 25.23 6.26
CA VAL A 34 12.46 26.40 5.98
C VAL A 34 11.27 26.37 6.92
N VAL A 35 11.37 27.12 8.02
CA VAL A 35 10.43 27.03 9.15
C VAL A 35 10.04 28.39 9.71
N GLY A 36 8.87 28.44 10.34
CA GLY A 36 8.42 29.60 11.12
C GLY A 36 7.91 30.77 10.28
N VAL A 37 7.34 30.45 9.12
CA VAL A 37 6.63 31.35 8.21
C VAL A 37 5.16 30.96 8.15
N ARG A 38 4.28 31.89 7.79
CA ARG A 38 2.84 31.57 7.64
C ARG A 38 2.58 30.66 6.45
N LYS A 39 3.19 30.93 5.31
CA LYS A 39 3.00 30.14 4.08
C LYS A 39 4.32 29.78 3.44
N LEU A 40 4.36 28.58 2.88
CA LEU A 40 5.51 28.06 2.16
C LEU A 40 5.05 27.46 0.83
N THR A 41 5.65 27.89 -0.26
CA THR A 41 5.41 27.36 -1.60
C THR A 41 6.71 26.83 -2.17
N MET A 42 6.73 25.56 -2.59
CA MET A 42 7.76 25.02 -3.46
C MET A 42 7.26 25.05 -4.90
N ASP A 43 7.85 25.91 -5.72
CA ASP A 43 7.57 25.93 -7.15
C ASP A 43 8.12 24.68 -7.84
N ALA A 44 7.55 24.39 -9.00
CA ALA A 44 7.87 23.19 -9.75
C ALA A 44 9.38 23.05 -9.97
N GLY A 45 9.93 21.93 -9.53
CA GLY A 45 11.35 21.62 -9.66
C GLY A 45 12.22 21.96 -8.44
N ALA A 46 11.72 22.64 -7.42
CA ALA A 46 12.51 22.97 -6.24
C ALA A 46 12.95 21.70 -5.46
N VAL A 47 14.12 21.75 -4.84
CA VAL A 47 14.62 20.66 -3.97
C VAL A 47 14.98 21.23 -2.60
N GLU A 48 14.42 20.63 -1.55
CA GLU A 48 14.79 20.92 -0.16
C GLU A 48 15.23 19.63 0.52
N LEU A 49 16.44 19.62 1.09
CA LEU A 49 17.03 18.46 1.76
C LEU A 49 16.88 18.54 3.28
N ASN A 50 15.84 19.22 3.74
CA ASN A 50 15.53 19.43 5.15
C ASN A 50 14.02 19.62 5.38
N ASP A 51 13.64 19.93 6.61
CA ASP A 51 12.25 20.11 7.02
C ASP A 51 11.62 21.38 6.41
N LEU A 52 10.35 21.27 6.03
CA LEU A 52 9.50 22.35 5.56
C LEU A 52 8.33 22.52 6.53
N GLN A 53 8.25 23.66 7.21
CA GLN A 53 7.15 23.91 8.16
C GLN A 53 6.57 25.31 8.03
N ALA A 54 5.25 25.39 7.92
CA ALA A 54 4.52 26.64 7.90
C ALA A 54 3.35 26.64 8.89
N PHE A 55 2.92 27.81 9.36
CA PHE A 55 1.78 27.90 10.28
C PHE A 55 0.43 27.66 9.59
N ASP A 56 0.25 28.16 8.37
CA ASP A 56 -1.04 28.09 7.66
C ASP A 56 -0.99 27.07 6.52
N GLU A 57 0.00 27.17 5.63
CA GLU A 57 -0.03 26.40 4.38
C GLU A 57 1.36 26.01 3.90
N VAL A 58 1.51 24.74 3.52
CA VAL A 58 2.62 24.28 2.68
C VAL A 58 2.06 23.80 1.35
N TYR A 59 2.50 24.41 0.25
CA TYR A 59 2.20 24.00 -1.12
C TYR A 59 3.45 23.42 -1.77
N ILE A 60 3.34 22.24 -2.38
CA ILE A 60 4.43 21.57 -3.09
C ILE A 60 3.98 21.29 -4.52
N GLY A 61 4.65 21.93 -5.48
CA GLY A 61 4.41 21.74 -6.91
C GLY A 61 4.99 20.44 -7.47
N SER A 62 4.87 20.31 -8.79
CA SER A 62 5.34 19.14 -9.56
C SER A 62 6.87 19.10 -9.67
N GLY A 63 7.47 17.92 -9.74
CA GLY A 63 8.92 17.80 -9.94
C GLY A 63 9.77 18.20 -8.74
N CYS A 64 9.15 18.32 -7.55
CA CYS A 64 9.84 18.70 -6.32
C CYS A 64 10.41 17.49 -5.57
N ILE A 65 11.50 17.71 -4.83
CA ILE A 65 12.06 16.71 -3.92
C ILE A 65 12.16 17.33 -2.53
N VAL A 66 11.62 16.65 -1.53
CA VAL A 66 11.80 16.99 -0.11
C VAL A 66 12.46 15.81 0.59
N LYS A 67 13.57 16.04 1.29
CA LYS A 67 14.19 15.06 2.18
C LYS A 67 14.18 15.60 3.61
N GLY A 68 13.02 15.49 4.23
CA GLY A 68 12.69 16.05 5.54
C GLY A 68 11.18 15.98 5.75
N ASN A 69 10.73 16.34 6.94
CA ASN A 69 9.32 16.37 7.28
C ASN A 69 8.65 17.60 6.69
N VAL A 70 7.41 17.43 6.23
CA VAL A 70 6.54 18.49 5.74
C VAL A 70 5.44 18.73 6.77
N GLY A 71 5.39 19.92 7.36
CA GLY A 71 4.47 20.26 8.43
C GLY A 71 3.66 21.53 8.14
N SER A 72 2.37 21.51 8.45
CA SER A 72 1.53 22.69 8.41
C SER A 72 0.57 22.75 9.60
N GLY A 73 0.21 23.96 10.06
CA GLY A 73 -0.81 24.14 11.09
C GLY A 73 -2.25 24.15 10.55
N LEU A 74 -2.47 24.37 9.25
CA LEU A 74 -3.81 24.25 8.64
C LEU A 74 -3.85 23.27 7.48
N ARG A 75 -3.01 23.43 6.44
CA ARG A 75 -3.07 22.54 5.28
C ARG A 75 -1.75 22.29 4.59
N VAL A 76 -1.63 21.11 3.99
CA VAL A 76 -0.58 20.75 3.03
C VAL A 76 -1.24 20.40 1.70
N ILE A 77 -0.75 20.99 0.61
CA ILE A 77 -1.23 20.74 -0.75
C ILE A 77 -0.05 20.24 -1.58
N ILE A 78 -0.20 19.05 -2.18
CA ILE A 78 0.78 18.48 -3.12
C ILE A 78 0.09 18.42 -4.47
N ASP A 79 0.59 19.20 -5.43
CA ASP A 79 -0.03 19.36 -6.74
C ASP A 79 0.94 19.04 -7.88
N THR A 80 0.71 17.88 -8.47
CA THR A 80 1.50 17.33 -9.58
C THR A 80 0.86 17.63 -10.95
N ALA A 81 0.11 18.73 -11.08
CA ALA A 81 -0.61 19.08 -12.31
C ALA A 81 0.27 19.16 -13.57
N LYS A 82 1.57 19.51 -13.44
CA LYS A 82 2.50 19.60 -14.58
C LYS A 82 3.02 18.23 -15.05
N GLY A 83 2.64 17.14 -14.40
CA GLY A 83 2.94 15.76 -14.81
C GLY A 83 4.25 15.19 -14.24
N ASP A 84 5.20 16.04 -13.87
CA ASP A 84 6.43 15.58 -13.20
C ASP A 84 6.13 15.06 -11.79
N PRO A 85 6.71 13.93 -11.38
CA PRO A 85 6.46 13.37 -10.07
C PRO A 85 7.11 14.19 -8.96
N THR A 86 6.50 14.15 -7.79
CA THR A 86 7.00 14.81 -6.58
C THR A 86 7.32 13.75 -5.53
N VAL A 87 8.48 13.88 -4.89
CA VAL A 87 8.96 12.89 -3.92
C VAL A 87 9.23 13.56 -2.57
N ILE A 88 8.67 12.99 -1.50
CA ILE A 88 8.87 13.40 -0.12
C ILE A 88 9.44 12.20 0.64
N ILE A 89 10.61 12.38 1.23
CA ILE A 89 11.29 11.40 2.08
C ILE A 89 11.25 11.94 3.51
N GLY A 90 10.12 11.70 4.17
CA GLY A 90 9.78 12.22 5.49
C GLY A 90 8.26 12.19 5.72
N ASP A 91 7.85 12.46 6.96
CA ASP A 91 6.43 12.51 7.32
C ASP A 91 5.77 13.78 6.77
N VAL A 92 4.52 13.67 6.34
CA VAL A 92 3.68 14.79 5.90
C VAL A 92 2.56 14.97 6.91
N SER A 93 2.48 16.13 7.53
CA SER A 93 1.51 16.39 8.58
C SER A 93 0.86 17.75 8.46
N ALA A 94 -0.45 17.78 8.67
CA ALA A 94 -1.22 19.00 8.90
C ALA A 94 -1.89 18.83 10.27
N VAL A 95 -1.24 19.30 11.34
CA VAL A 95 -1.71 19.08 12.71
C VAL A 95 -2.29 20.39 13.24
N PRO A 96 -3.52 20.40 13.77
CA PRO A 96 -4.15 21.62 14.23
C PRO A 96 -3.31 22.27 15.33
N ILE A 97 -3.17 23.59 15.24
CA ILE A 97 -2.73 24.40 16.38
C ILE A 97 -3.97 24.58 17.27
N ILE A 98 -3.90 24.06 18.50
CA ILE A 98 -4.97 24.25 19.48
C ILE A 98 -4.90 25.69 19.99
N ASP A 99 -5.79 26.56 19.50
CA ASP A 99 -6.04 27.88 20.07
C ASP A 99 -7.32 27.85 20.92
N GLY A 100 -7.15 27.79 22.24
CA GLY A 100 -8.24 27.73 23.21
C GLY A 100 -9.07 26.44 23.13
N ARG A 101 -10.32 26.52 22.65
CA ARG A 101 -11.31 25.41 22.64
C ARG A 101 -11.80 25.01 21.24
N LYS A 102 -11.29 25.60 20.16
CA LYS A 102 -11.73 25.28 18.79
C LYS A 102 -10.66 24.49 18.07
N THR A 103 -10.96 23.23 17.74
CA THR A 103 -10.18 22.46 16.78
C THR A 103 -10.44 23.02 15.39
N VAL A 104 -9.40 23.51 14.72
CA VAL A 104 -9.48 23.86 13.30
C VAL A 104 -9.25 22.58 12.50
N GLU A 105 -10.17 22.24 11.60
CA GLU A 105 -10.00 21.07 10.74
C GLU A 105 -8.85 21.34 9.76
N THR A 106 -7.80 20.52 9.86
CA THR A 106 -6.64 20.57 8.98
C THR A 106 -6.80 19.65 7.78
N SER A 107 -6.04 19.87 6.72
CA SER A 107 -6.11 19.00 5.55
C SER A 107 -4.78 18.69 4.89
N ILE A 108 -4.67 17.47 4.34
CA ILE A 108 -3.69 17.12 3.33
C ILE A 108 -4.44 16.82 2.04
N THR A 109 -4.04 17.46 0.94
CA THR A 109 -4.60 17.21 -0.39
C THR A 109 -3.50 16.85 -1.37
N VAL A 110 -3.66 15.73 -2.08
CA VAL A 110 -2.76 15.27 -3.14
C VAL A 110 -3.52 15.20 -4.45
N THR A 111 -3.13 16.03 -5.42
CA THR A 111 -3.80 16.18 -6.72
C THR A 111 -2.79 16.19 -7.87
N GLY A 112 -3.31 16.16 -9.09
CA GLY A 112 -2.51 16.32 -10.31
C GLY A 112 -2.34 15.03 -11.10
N LYS A 113 -1.57 15.13 -12.18
CA LYS A 113 -1.37 14.05 -13.16
C LYS A 113 -0.07 13.27 -12.94
N GLY A 114 0.92 13.89 -12.31
CA GLY A 114 2.16 13.22 -11.93
C GLY A 114 1.95 12.30 -10.72
N SER A 115 2.93 11.44 -10.46
CA SER A 115 2.90 10.60 -9.27
C SER A 115 3.48 11.32 -8.06
N THR A 116 2.84 11.15 -6.91
CA THR A 116 3.39 11.57 -5.61
C THR A 116 3.98 10.35 -4.90
N VAL A 117 5.24 10.43 -4.46
CA VAL A 117 5.86 9.38 -3.65
C VAL A 117 6.14 9.95 -2.27
N ILE A 118 5.61 9.31 -1.22
CA ILE A 118 5.84 9.69 0.17
C ILE A 118 6.46 8.49 0.88
N HIS A 119 7.71 8.62 1.29
CA HIS A 119 8.37 7.69 2.19
C HIS A 119 8.28 8.22 3.62
N GLY A 120 7.11 8.04 4.21
CA GLY A 120 6.73 8.57 5.50
C GLY A 120 5.22 8.46 5.71
N ASN A 121 4.76 8.89 6.88
CA ASN A 121 3.36 8.86 7.26
C ASN A 121 2.64 10.14 6.80
N LEU A 122 1.34 10.03 6.55
CA LEU A 122 0.45 11.17 6.33
C LEU A 122 -0.47 11.33 7.53
N VAL A 123 -0.52 12.52 8.14
CA VAL A 123 -1.34 12.76 9.34
C VAL A 123 -2.07 14.10 9.23
N ALA A 124 -3.40 14.09 9.21
CA ALA A 124 -4.21 15.31 9.22
C ALA A 124 -5.61 15.08 9.80
N TYR A 125 -6.43 16.14 9.92
CA TYR A 125 -7.84 15.96 10.23
C TYR A 125 -8.62 15.47 9.01
N ASN A 126 -8.40 16.02 7.81
CA ASN A 126 -8.97 15.54 6.56
C ASN A 126 -7.86 15.16 5.58
N ILE A 127 -7.97 14.02 4.90
CA ILE A 127 -7.00 13.60 3.88
C ILE A 127 -7.74 13.28 2.59
N ARG A 128 -7.30 13.90 1.48
CA ARG A 128 -7.83 13.65 0.14
C ARG A 128 -6.71 13.36 -0.84
N ILE A 129 -6.72 12.17 -1.43
CA ILE A 129 -5.75 11.72 -2.43
C ILE A 129 -6.50 11.45 -3.74
N ASP A 130 -6.49 12.43 -4.64
CA ASP A 130 -7.08 12.32 -5.97
C ASP A 130 -6.02 12.01 -7.05
N GLY A 131 -4.76 12.40 -6.81
CA GLY A 131 -3.63 12.12 -7.69
C GLY A 131 -3.03 10.73 -7.47
N SER A 132 -2.27 10.24 -8.46
CA SER A 132 -1.58 8.95 -8.33
C SER A 132 -0.52 9.01 -7.23
N SER A 133 -0.53 8.05 -6.30
CA SER A 133 0.29 8.13 -5.09
C SER A 133 0.93 6.80 -4.70
N ILE A 134 2.19 6.83 -4.26
CA ILE A 134 2.88 5.72 -3.60
C ILE A 134 3.27 6.18 -2.20
N ILE A 135 2.64 5.61 -1.19
CA ILE A 135 2.85 5.95 0.22
C ILE A 135 3.48 4.74 0.92
N LEU A 136 4.72 4.90 1.36
CA LEU A 136 5.46 3.95 2.17
C LEU A 136 5.38 4.39 3.64
N GLY A 137 4.19 4.26 4.22
CA GLY A 137 3.88 4.70 5.58
C GLY A 137 2.38 4.64 5.88
N ASP A 138 2.02 4.95 7.13
CA ASP A 138 0.62 4.98 7.56
C ASP A 138 -0.07 6.27 7.09
N VAL A 139 -1.37 6.19 6.77
CA VAL A 139 -2.23 7.33 6.44
C VAL A 139 -3.27 7.46 7.54
N VAL A 140 -3.21 8.54 8.33
CA VAL A 140 -3.98 8.70 9.56
C VAL A 140 -4.79 10.00 9.51
N SER A 141 -6.11 9.85 9.65
CA SER A 141 -7.07 10.94 9.65
C SER A 141 -7.95 10.90 10.91
N GLU A 142 -8.21 12.06 11.52
CA GLU A 142 -9.20 12.20 12.61
C GLU A 142 -10.62 12.48 12.10
N GLY A 143 -10.74 12.94 10.85
CA GLY A 143 -11.97 13.23 10.12
C GLY A 143 -12.08 12.34 8.88
N ASP A 144 -12.42 12.93 7.74
CA ASP A 144 -12.65 12.18 6.51
C ASP A 144 -11.32 11.82 5.82
N LEU A 145 -11.26 10.62 5.27
CA LEU A 145 -10.14 10.12 4.49
C LEU A 145 -10.66 9.56 3.18
N THR A 146 -10.28 10.20 2.07
CA THR A 146 -10.66 9.78 0.72
C THR A 146 -9.42 9.49 -0.12
N ILE A 147 -9.38 8.32 -0.74
CA ILE A 147 -8.41 7.94 -1.77
C ILE A 147 -9.20 7.63 -3.03
N ASP A 148 -9.17 8.52 -4.01
CA ASP A 148 -9.88 8.37 -5.28
C ASP A 148 -8.93 8.16 -6.48
N GLY A 149 -7.65 8.56 -6.32
CA GLY A 149 -6.60 8.38 -7.33
C GLY A 149 -5.88 7.03 -7.25
N PRO A 150 -5.27 6.55 -8.37
CA PRO A 150 -4.52 5.29 -8.41
C PRO A 150 -3.40 5.27 -7.38
N SER A 151 -3.55 4.46 -6.32
CA SER A 151 -2.66 4.56 -5.14
C SER A 151 -2.13 3.23 -4.62
N LEU A 152 -0.87 3.23 -4.16
CA LEU A 152 -0.28 2.17 -3.36
C LEU A 152 0.03 2.68 -1.96
N VAL A 153 -0.64 2.16 -0.94
CA VAL A 153 -0.41 2.51 0.47
C VAL A 153 0.14 1.29 1.20
N LEU A 154 1.46 1.26 1.39
CA LEU A 154 2.15 0.24 2.17
C LEU A 154 2.16 0.57 3.66
N GLY A 155 0.99 0.87 4.20
CA GLY A 155 0.79 1.13 5.62
C GLY A 155 -0.69 1.15 5.95
N ARG A 156 -0.99 1.33 7.23
CA ARG A 156 -2.37 1.32 7.73
C ARG A 156 -3.07 2.59 7.28
N VAL A 157 -4.27 2.42 6.76
CA VAL A 157 -5.21 3.52 6.51
C VAL A 157 -6.13 3.60 7.73
N VAL A 158 -6.05 4.69 8.47
CA VAL A 158 -6.82 4.93 9.71
C VAL A 158 -7.59 6.23 9.55
N GLY A 159 -8.91 6.22 9.72
CA GLY A 159 -9.74 7.42 9.55
C GLY A 159 -10.98 7.44 10.43
N ASN A 160 -11.77 8.52 10.36
CA ASN A 160 -13.12 8.53 10.93
C ASN A 160 -14.09 7.89 9.94
N ASN A 161 -14.33 8.56 8.81
CA ASN A 161 -14.94 7.95 7.62
C ASN A 161 -13.83 7.71 6.60
N VAL A 162 -13.83 6.52 6.00
CA VAL A 162 -12.79 6.12 5.05
C VAL A 162 -13.45 5.72 3.73
N GLN A 163 -13.11 6.41 2.65
CA GLN A 163 -13.50 6.06 1.29
C GLN A 163 -12.25 5.74 0.46
N ILE A 164 -12.24 4.58 -0.20
CA ILE A 164 -11.10 4.14 -1.01
C ILE A 164 -11.62 3.63 -2.35
N ASN A 165 -11.03 4.13 -3.42
CA ASN A 165 -11.20 3.72 -4.80
C ASN A 165 -9.82 3.54 -5.44
N ASP A 166 -9.70 2.60 -6.37
CA ASP A 166 -8.52 2.41 -7.22
C ASP A 166 -7.17 2.35 -6.47
N ALA A 167 -7.16 1.70 -5.31
CA ALA A 167 -5.99 1.68 -4.46
C ALA A 167 -5.68 0.30 -3.91
N THR A 168 -4.39 0.04 -3.75
CA THR A 168 -3.90 -1.12 -3.01
C THR A 168 -3.40 -0.66 -1.64
N VAL A 169 -4.06 -1.11 -0.58
CA VAL A 169 -3.78 -0.66 0.78
C VAL A 169 -3.45 -1.82 1.70
N PHE A 170 -2.61 -1.58 2.70
CA PHE A 170 -2.20 -2.65 3.60
C PHE A 170 -3.35 -3.14 4.48
N GLN A 171 -3.96 -2.25 5.28
CA GLN A 171 -5.10 -2.51 6.18
C GLN A 171 -5.95 -1.26 6.32
N VAL A 172 -7.22 -1.42 6.69
CA VAL A 172 -8.15 -0.30 6.86
C VAL A 172 -8.82 -0.33 8.23
N TYR A 173 -8.77 0.79 8.95
CA TYR A 173 -9.42 0.99 10.23
C TYR A 173 -10.20 2.31 10.23
N ALA A 174 -11.48 2.26 10.60
CA ALA A 174 -12.34 3.44 10.70
C ALA A 174 -13.06 3.51 12.04
N ARG A 175 -13.33 4.73 12.52
CA ARG A 175 -14.21 4.98 13.67
C ARG A 175 -15.69 5.09 13.28
N ARG A 176 -15.99 5.25 12.00
CA ARG A 176 -17.33 5.26 11.44
C ARG A 176 -17.31 4.43 10.16
N ASP A 177 -17.74 4.98 9.05
CA ASP A 177 -18.01 4.18 7.86
C ASP A 177 -16.74 3.90 7.07
N VAL A 178 -16.64 2.69 6.52
CA VAL A 178 -15.68 2.35 5.46
C VAL A 178 -16.45 2.16 4.18
N THR A 179 -16.09 2.84 3.10
CA THR A 179 -16.63 2.61 1.75
C THR A 179 -15.49 2.18 0.83
N LEU A 180 -15.54 0.94 0.36
CA LEU A 180 -14.62 0.43 -0.65
C LEU A 180 -15.29 0.44 -2.01
N GLY A 181 -14.74 1.18 -2.97
CA GLY A 181 -15.25 1.16 -4.33
C GLY A 181 -14.41 0.34 -5.29
N PRO A 182 -14.62 0.55 -6.61
CA PRO A 182 -13.95 -0.23 -7.63
C PRO A 182 -12.44 -0.07 -7.56
N GLY A 183 -11.70 -1.12 -7.91
CA GLY A 183 -10.25 -1.04 -7.98
C GLY A 183 -9.54 -1.15 -6.62
N VAL A 184 -10.26 -1.38 -5.51
CA VAL A 184 -9.61 -1.61 -4.21
C VAL A 184 -9.04 -3.01 -4.07
N THR A 185 -7.80 -3.11 -3.60
CA THR A 185 -7.10 -4.36 -3.25
C THR A 185 -6.50 -4.25 -1.85
N LEU A 186 -6.68 -5.29 -1.02
CA LEU A 186 -6.09 -5.35 0.32
C LEU A 186 -4.87 -6.28 0.36
N LEU A 187 -3.76 -5.82 0.95
CA LEU A 187 -2.57 -6.67 1.14
C LEU A 187 -2.72 -7.58 2.35
N SER A 188 -3.13 -7.01 3.48
CA SER A 188 -3.58 -7.73 4.66
C SER A 188 -5.08 -7.57 4.74
N PRO A 189 -5.88 -8.65 4.62
CA PRO A 189 -7.33 -8.58 4.53
C PRO A 189 -7.98 -8.29 5.90
N ILE A 190 -7.76 -7.08 6.42
CA ILE A 190 -8.37 -6.59 7.66
C ILE A 190 -9.01 -5.24 7.36
N ILE A 191 -10.33 -5.20 7.52
CA ILE A 191 -11.12 -3.98 7.54
C ILE A 191 -11.87 -3.95 8.87
N MET A 192 -11.74 -2.85 9.60
CA MET A 192 -12.46 -2.64 10.86
C MET A 192 -13.19 -1.31 10.82
N SER A 193 -14.45 -1.32 11.24
CA SER A 193 -15.23 -0.11 11.55
C SER A 193 -15.67 -0.18 13.01
N LYS A 194 -15.48 0.89 13.79
CA LYS A 194 -15.85 0.97 15.21
C LYS A 194 -16.96 1.99 15.44
N GLY A 195 -18.21 1.61 15.18
CA GLY A 195 -19.38 2.49 15.36
C GLY A 195 -20.02 2.97 14.05
N GLY A 196 -19.57 2.45 12.91
CA GLY A 196 -20.21 2.62 11.61
C GLY A 196 -20.41 1.29 10.89
N GLU A 197 -20.60 1.39 9.58
CA GLU A 197 -20.79 0.25 8.69
C GLU A 197 -19.65 0.12 7.68
N ILE A 198 -19.57 -1.04 7.02
CA ILE A 198 -18.64 -1.27 5.92
C ILE A 198 -19.47 -1.44 4.65
N TYR A 199 -19.21 -0.60 3.65
CA TYR A 199 -19.92 -0.51 2.39
C TYR A 199 -19.03 -0.88 1.22
N TYR A 200 -19.65 -1.40 0.17
CA TYR A 200 -19.04 -1.61 -1.12
C TYR A 200 -19.81 -0.87 -2.22
N LEU A 201 -19.09 -0.28 -3.17
CA LEU A 201 -19.67 0.32 -4.39
C LEU A 201 -19.47 -0.64 -5.56
N GLN A 202 -20.56 -1.01 -6.26
CA GLN A 202 -20.50 -1.92 -7.41
C GLN A 202 -19.77 -1.31 -8.62
N ASP A 203 -19.89 0.00 -8.81
CA ASP A 203 -19.15 0.83 -9.74
C ASP A 203 -19.03 2.27 -9.16
N LYS A 204 -18.36 3.21 -9.86
CA LYS A 204 -18.14 4.57 -9.34
C LYS A 204 -19.43 5.40 -9.25
N GLU A 205 -20.50 5.01 -9.94
CA GLU A 205 -21.79 5.71 -10.01
C GLU A 205 -22.92 4.95 -9.26
N GLY A 206 -22.62 3.76 -8.75
CA GLY A 206 -23.58 2.80 -8.23
C GLY A 206 -23.95 3.04 -6.78
N GLY A 207 -25.06 2.43 -6.37
CA GLY A 207 -25.55 2.50 -4.99
C GLY A 207 -24.59 1.85 -3.99
N LYS A 208 -24.45 2.47 -2.81
CA LYS A 208 -23.73 1.88 -1.66
C LYS A 208 -24.47 0.64 -1.17
N VAL A 209 -23.78 -0.50 -1.15
CA VAL A 209 -24.30 -1.76 -0.59
C VAL A 209 -23.55 -2.07 0.70
N ALA A 210 -24.28 -2.20 1.81
CA ALA A 210 -23.69 -2.59 3.09
C ALA A 210 -23.20 -4.04 3.06
N MET A 211 -22.00 -4.30 3.57
CA MET A 211 -21.45 -5.65 3.70
C MET A 211 -22.23 -6.45 4.75
N ARG A 212 -22.68 -7.64 4.34
CA ARG A 212 -23.41 -8.59 5.18
C ARG A 212 -22.77 -9.97 5.05
N SER A 213 -22.78 -10.74 6.13
CA SER A 213 -22.36 -12.14 6.13
C SER A 213 -23.16 -12.94 5.10
N GLY A 214 -22.49 -13.77 4.29
CA GLY A 214 -23.14 -14.68 3.33
C GLY A 214 -23.78 -14.02 2.11
N GLY A 215 -23.46 -12.76 1.81
CA GLY A 215 -23.93 -12.09 0.60
C GLY A 215 -23.03 -12.41 -0.60
N ASP A 216 -23.55 -13.16 -1.59
CA ASP A 216 -22.81 -13.57 -2.79
C ASP A 216 -22.31 -12.40 -3.67
N SER A 217 -22.84 -11.19 -3.46
CA SER A 217 -22.63 -10.04 -4.33
C SER A 217 -21.47 -9.11 -3.93
N VAL A 218 -20.86 -9.29 -2.74
CA VAL A 218 -19.81 -8.37 -2.27
C VAL A 218 -18.49 -9.08 -2.03
N ARG A 219 -17.61 -8.98 -3.03
CA ARG A 219 -16.30 -9.61 -3.02
C ARG A 219 -15.19 -8.55 -2.94
N VAL A 220 -14.54 -8.42 -1.79
CA VAL A 220 -13.36 -7.56 -1.63
C VAL A 220 -12.12 -8.32 -2.12
N ARG A 221 -11.24 -7.62 -2.84
CA ARG A 221 -10.06 -8.21 -3.47
C ARG A 221 -8.90 -8.28 -2.48
N VAL A 222 -8.21 -9.42 -2.45
CA VAL A 222 -6.97 -9.58 -1.69
C VAL A 222 -5.83 -9.72 -2.67
N PHE A 223 -4.77 -8.97 -2.44
CA PHE A 223 -3.52 -9.17 -3.16
C PHE A 223 -2.97 -10.55 -2.81
N GLY A 224 -2.54 -11.35 -3.77
CA GLY A 224 -1.97 -12.67 -3.48
C GLY A 224 -1.09 -13.20 -4.59
N PRO A 225 -0.60 -14.46 -4.47
CA PRO A 225 0.34 -15.04 -5.43
C PRO A 225 -0.21 -15.01 -6.87
N THR A 226 -1.52 -15.21 -7.05
CA THR A 226 -2.19 -15.14 -8.35
C THR A 226 -2.02 -13.77 -9.02
N CYS A 227 -2.21 -12.66 -8.30
CA CYS A 227 -1.96 -11.31 -8.83
C CYS A 227 -0.46 -11.09 -9.10
N LEU A 228 0.39 -11.53 -8.17
CA LEU A 228 1.84 -11.30 -8.23
C LEU A 228 2.50 -11.97 -9.46
N PHE A 229 2.03 -13.18 -9.80
CA PHE A 229 2.59 -14.01 -10.86
C PHE A 229 1.78 -14.04 -12.16
N CYS A 230 0.64 -13.35 -12.25
CA CYS A 230 -0.10 -13.30 -13.51
C CYS A 230 0.62 -12.44 -14.56
N GLY A 231 1.16 -13.10 -15.60
CA GLY A 231 1.82 -12.43 -16.72
C GLY A 231 0.92 -11.57 -17.61
N LYS A 232 -0.40 -11.58 -17.39
CA LYS A 232 -1.38 -10.76 -18.13
C LYS A 232 -1.72 -9.43 -17.44
N VAL A 233 -1.31 -9.22 -16.19
CA VAL A 233 -1.57 -8.00 -15.42
C VAL A 233 -0.46 -6.98 -15.68
N GLY A 234 -0.82 -5.75 -16.09
CA GLY A 234 0.13 -4.66 -16.33
C GLY A 234 0.79 -4.17 -15.04
N ASN A 235 -0.01 -3.85 -14.03
CA ASN A 235 0.47 -3.54 -12.69
C ASN A 235 0.00 -4.60 -11.66
N PRO A 236 0.88 -5.51 -11.21
CA PRO A 236 0.50 -6.58 -10.28
C PRO A 236 0.09 -6.04 -8.91
N LEU A 237 0.51 -4.82 -8.52
CA LEU A 237 0.11 -4.21 -7.27
C LEU A 237 -1.36 -3.81 -7.29
N LEU A 238 -1.83 -3.21 -8.38
CA LEU A 238 -3.23 -2.79 -8.55
C LEU A 238 -4.15 -3.94 -8.99
N CYS A 239 -3.58 -5.04 -9.51
CA CYS A 239 -4.31 -6.22 -10.00
C CYS A 239 -5.47 -5.83 -10.94
N GLU A 240 -5.15 -4.99 -11.95
CA GLU A 240 -6.13 -4.27 -12.78
C GLU A 240 -6.97 -5.18 -13.70
N LYS A 241 -6.44 -6.34 -14.13
CA LYS A 241 -7.12 -7.27 -15.06
C LYS A 241 -8.02 -8.31 -14.37
N TYR A 242 -8.76 -7.86 -13.38
CA TYR A 242 -9.52 -8.70 -12.46
C TYR A 242 -10.84 -9.26 -13.02
N ARG A 243 -11.32 -8.74 -14.15
CA ARG A 243 -12.68 -9.01 -14.66
C ARG A 243 -12.76 -9.96 -15.86
N SER A 244 -11.65 -10.34 -16.47
CA SER A 244 -11.69 -11.05 -17.77
C SER A 244 -11.46 -12.56 -17.71
N GLU A 245 -11.59 -13.22 -16.54
CA GLU A 245 -11.31 -14.66 -16.36
C GLU A 245 -9.87 -15.10 -16.76
N ASP A 246 -9.03 -14.14 -17.15
CA ASP A 246 -7.78 -14.36 -17.86
C ASP A 246 -6.62 -14.85 -16.99
N CYS A 247 -6.68 -14.54 -15.69
CA CYS A 247 -5.87 -15.09 -14.63
C CYS A 247 -6.89 -15.78 -13.71
N GLY A 248 -6.87 -17.11 -13.59
CA GLY A 248 -7.92 -17.92 -12.94
C GLY A 248 -8.31 -17.51 -11.52
N ASP A 249 -9.37 -18.15 -11.00
CA ASP A 249 -10.09 -17.82 -9.76
C ASP A 249 -9.21 -17.21 -8.67
N TYR A 250 -9.33 -15.89 -8.51
CA TYR A 250 -8.73 -15.17 -7.42
C TYR A 250 -9.36 -15.58 -6.10
N ASP A 251 -8.58 -15.50 -5.04
CA ASP A 251 -9.15 -15.54 -3.70
C ASP A 251 -9.86 -14.22 -3.41
N TYR A 252 -11.18 -14.27 -3.49
CA TYR A 252 -12.03 -13.20 -3.04
C TYR A 252 -12.23 -13.33 -1.54
N LEU A 253 -12.37 -12.21 -0.85
CA LEU A 253 -12.92 -12.26 0.49
C LEU A 253 -14.40 -12.68 0.51
N GLY A 254 -15.05 -12.91 -0.64
CA GLY A 254 -16.47 -13.27 -0.77
C GLY A 254 -17.00 -14.30 0.25
N PRO A 255 -16.26 -15.37 0.59
CA PRO A 255 -16.57 -16.25 1.71
C PRO A 255 -15.67 -15.94 2.93
N TYR A 256 -15.74 -14.72 3.48
CA TYR A 256 -14.93 -14.24 4.62
C TYR A 256 -14.95 -15.26 5.76
N ASP A 257 -13.79 -15.58 6.34
CA ASP A 257 -13.71 -16.55 7.44
C ASP A 257 -14.35 -16.04 8.72
N TYR A 258 -14.34 -14.72 8.89
CA TYR A 258 -14.87 -14.09 10.08
C TYR A 258 -15.41 -12.71 9.73
N PHE A 259 -16.73 -12.65 9.72
CA PHE A 259 -17.48 -11.41 9.81
C PHE A 259 -18.05 -11.31 11.22
N ALA A 260 -17.44 -10.47 12.05
CA ALA A 260 -17.96 -10.21 13.39
C ALA A 260 -18.68 -8.88 13.45
N ARG A 261 -19.84 -8.94 14.11
CA ARG A 261 -20.58 -7.77 14.58
C ARG A 261 -20.55 -7.84 16.10
N GLY A 262 -19.70 -7.04 16.72
CA GLY A 262 -19.85 -6.72 18.15
C GLY A 262 -20.79 -5.54 18.31
N ASP A 263 -21.19 -5.26 19.55
CA ASP A 263 -22.11 -4.15 19.87
C ASP A 263 -21.66 -2.81 19.29
N ASN A 264 -20.34 -2.61 19.14
CA ASN A 264 -19.74 -1.36 18.68
C ASN A 264 -18.71 -1.50 17.56
N TYR A 265 -18.64 -2.65 16.87
CA TYR A 265 -17.69 -2.83 15.77
C TYR A 265 -18.16 -3.81 14.70
N LYS A 266 -17.68 -3.58 13.48
CA LYS A 266 -17.72 -4.50 12.35
C LYS A 266 -16.30 -4.87 11.97
N LEU A 267 -16.03 -6.17 11.88
CA LEU A 267 -14.73 -6.69 11.47
C LEU A 267 -14.93 -7.62 10.28
N VAL A 268 -14.19 -7.34 9.21
CA VAL A 268 -14.09 -8.17 8.03
C VAL A 268 -12.67 -8.69 7.96
N THR A 269 -12.51 -10.01 8.06
CA THR A 269 -11.20 -10.63 7.94
C THR A 269 -11.24 -12.02 7.35
N TRP A 270 -10.10 -12.41 6.79
CA TRP A 270 -9.83 -13.71 6.20
C TRP A 270 -8.59 -14.32 6.83
N TYR A 271 -8.44 -14.15 8.15
CA TYR A 271 -7.26 -14.57 8.90
C TYR A 271 -7.37 -15.99 9.49
N TRP A 272 -8.57 -16.60 9.49
CA TRP A 272 -8.89 -17.73 10.38
C TRP A 272 -8.86 -19.13 9.74
N ARG A 273 -8.71 -19.25 8.41
CA ARG A 273 -8.43 -20.54 7.77
C ARG A 273 -6.92 -20.84 7.79
N ALA A 274 -6.56 -22.03 8.27
CA ALA A 274 -5.19 -22.55 8.26
C ALA A 274 -4.81 -23.16 6.90
N SER A 275 -5.11 -22.48 5.79
CA SER A 275 -4.69 -22.97 4.47
C SER A 275 -3.24 -22.57 4.17
N PRO A 276 -2.47 -23.42 3.46
CA PRO A 276 -1.11 -23.08 3.02
C PRO A 276 -1.00 -21.74 2.28
N SER A 277 -1.93 -21.46 1.34
CA SER A 277 -1.95 -20.22 0.56
C SER A 277 -2.08 -18.97 1.45
N MET A 278 -2.85 -19.07 2.54
CA MET A 278 -3.04 -17.97 3.48
C MET A 278 -1.83 -17.74 4.38
N ILE A 279 -1.11 -18.80 4.75
CA ILE A 279 0.17 -18.64 5.46
C ILE A 279 1.15 -17.88 4.57
N VAL A 280 1.26 -18.26 3.30
CA VAL A 280 2.09 -17.52 2.33
C VAL A 280 1.62 -16.07 2.20
N GLN A 281 0.31 -15.83 2.09
CA GLN A 281 -0.27 -14.49 2.06
C GLN A 281 0.11 -13.64 3.27
N ASN A 282 -0.01 -14.19 4.47
CA ASN A 282 0.33 -13.48 5.71
C ASN A 282 1.83 -13.20 5.82
N LEU A 283 2.68 -14.11 5.37
CA LEU A 283 4.13 -13.90 5.29
C LEU A 283 4.49 -12.80 4.28
N MET A 284 3.83 -12.77 3.12
CA MET A 284 3.98 -11.70 2.13
C MET A 284 3.50 -10.36 2.70
N ALA A 285 2.32 -10.30 3.30
CA ALA A 285 1.80 -9.09 3.93
C ALA A 285 2.75 -8.56 5.01
N ARG A 286 3.27 -9.43 5.89
CA ARG A 286 4.29 -9.04 6.90
C ARG A 286 5.56 -8.51 6.25
N ARG A 287 6.02 -9.12 5.15
CA ARG A 287 7.18 -8.63 4.39
C ARG A 287 6.92 -7.24 3.80
N MET A 288 5.76 -7.01 3.20
CA MET A 288 5.36 -5.71 2.65
C MET A 288 5.32 -4.61 3.71
N TYR A 289 4.74 -4.91 4.87
CA TYR A 289 4.71 -3.98 5.99
C TYR A 289 6.12 -3.61 6.46
N ASN A 290 7.04 -4.59 6.48
CA ASN A 290 8.43 -4.32 6.81
C ASN A 290 9.14 -3.50 5.72
N LEU A 291 8.88 -3.76 4.44
CA LEU A 291 9.46 -2.98 3.33
C LEU A 291 9.15 -1.49 3.45
N ALA A 292 7.91 -1.14 3.83
CA ALA A 292 7.52 0.25 4.04
C ALA A 292 8.23 0.92 5.23
N ARG A 293 8.77 0.14 6.15
CA ARG A 293 9.46 0.60 7.36
C ARG A 293 10.98 0.51 7.27
N ILE A 294 11.51 -0.08 6.21
CA ILE A 294 12.96 -0.11 5.97
C ILE A 294 13.37 1.29 5.51
N THR A 295 13.78 2.09 6.48
CA THR A 295 14.40 3.40 6.29
C THR A 295 15.87 3.22 5.91
N LYS A 296 16.14 2.64 4.73
CA LYS A 296 17.45 2.85 4.13
C LYS A 296 17.57 4.34 3.84
N PRO A 297 18.61 5.04 4.33
CA PRO A 297 18.79 6.44 4.01
C PRO A 297 18.93 6.57 2.51
N SER A 298 17.99 7.27 1.87
CA SER A 298 18.06 7.55 0.44
C SER A 298 19.09 8.64 0.19
N ASN A 299 19.94 8.41 -0.80
CA ASN A 299 20.86 9.41 -1.31
C ASN A 299 20.12 10.30 -2.31
N VAL A 300 20.23 11.62 -2.16
CA VAL A 300 19.58 12.57 -3.07
C VAL A 300 20.65 13.47 -3.65
N ASP A 301 20.80 13.41 -4.98
CA ASP A 301 21.57 14.39 -5.74
C ASP A 301 20.62 15.52 -6.12
N SER A 302 20.75 16.66 -5.44
CA SER A 302 19.86 17.81 -5.64
C SER A 302 20.08 18.49 -6.99
N THR A 303 21.31 18.49 -7.52
CA THR A 303 21.65 19.10 -8.80
C THR A 303 21.09 18.30 -9.96
N ALA A 304 21.32 16.98 -9.97
CA ALA A 304 20.85 16.09 -11.02
C ALA A 304 19.42 15.57 -10.79
N LYS A 305 18.79 15.90 -9.65
CA LYS A 305 17.47 15.40 -9.22
C LYS A 305 17.37 13.88 -9.27
N LEU A 306 18.40 13.23 -8.72
CA LEU A 306 18.47 11.77 -8.62
C LEU A 306 18.18 11.34 -7.19
N ILE A 307 17.40 10.28 -7.04
CA ILE A 307 17.15 9.61 -5.76
C ILE A 307 17.67 8.19 -5.88
N ASP A 308 18.68 7.85 -5.07
CA ASP A 308 19.41 6.58 -5.13
C ASP A 308 19.95 6.27 -6.54
N GLY A 309 20.41 7.32 -7.26
CA GLY A 309 20.94 7.24 -8.62
C GLY A 309 19.88 7.12 -9.72
N VAL A 310 18.59 7.24 -9.39
CA VAL A 310 17.47 7.14 -10.34
C VAL A 310 16.83 8.52 -10.54
N GLY A 311 16.55 8.88 -11.78
CA GLY A 311 15.91 10.14 -12.13
C GLY A 311 14.51 10.27 -11.56
N LEU A 312 14.11 11.50 -11.21
CA LEU A 312 12.81 11.80 -10.61
C LEU A 312 11.63 11.19 -11.38
N ALA A 313 11.62 11.30 -12.71
CA ALA A 313 10.56 10.76 -13.59
C ALA A 313 10.41 9.23 -13.49
N GLU A 314 11.51 8.51 -13.31
CA GLU A 314 11.54 7.04 -13.24
C GLU A 314 11.35 6.51 -11.82
N HIS A 315 11.57 7.36 -10.81
CA HIS A 315 11.60 6.98 -9.41
C HIS A 315 10.31 6.28 -8.92
N PRO A 316 9.08 6.78 -9.21
CA PRO A 316 7.85 6.09 -8.82
C PRO A 316 7.76 4.66 -9.37
N GLY A 317 8.10 4.50 -10.66
CA GLY A 317 8.13 3.19 -11.33
C GLY A 317 9.19 2.25 -10.72
N ARG A 318 10.36 2.79 -10.37
CA ARG A 318 11.42 2.03 -9.69
C ARG A 318 10.99 1.54 -8.31
N VAL A 319 10.33 2.39 -7.52
CA VAL A 319 9.81 2.03 -6.19
C VAL A 319 8.79 0.89 -6.31
N ALA A 320 7.79 1.06 -7.19
CA ALA A 320 6.79 0.02 -7.43
C ALA A 320 7.42 -1.30 -7.94
N GLY A 321 8.33 -1.22 -8.91
CA GLY A 321 9.03 -2.37 -9.47
C GLY A 321 9.84 -3.13 -8.42
N ARG A 322 10.55 -2.42 -7.54
CA ARG A 322 11.33 -3.02 -6.45
C ARG A 322 10.44 -3.77 -5.45
N VAL A 323 9.27 -3.24 -5.11
CA VAL A 323 8.29 -3.91 -4.24
C VAL A 323 7.87 -5.23 -4.88
N VAL A 324 7.55 -5.22 -6.18
CA VAL A 324 7.15 -6.43 -6.92
C VAL A 324 8.27 -7.46 -6.99
N GLU A 325 9.51 -7.03 -7.28
CA GLU A 325 10.69 -7.90 -7.34
C GLU A 325 10.97 -8.58 -5.98
N ASP A 326 10.95 -7.83 -4.88
CA ASP A 326 11.16 -8.38 -3.53
C ASP A 326 10.05 -9.41 -3.20
N LEU A 327 8.80 -9.13 -3.57
CA LEU A 327 7.71 -10.07 -3.35
C LEU A 327 7.84 -11.33 -4.19
N ARG A 328 8.18 -11.21 -5.48
CA ARG A 328 8.35 -12.38 -6.37
C ARG A 328 9.50 -13.26 -5.90
N SER A 329 10.63 -12.66 -5.52
CA SER A 329 11.80 -13.40 -5.05
C SER A 329 11.54 -14.14 -3.73
N THR A 330 10.78 -13.54 -2.81
CA THR A 330 10.51 -14.13 -1.49
C THR A 330 9.34 -15.11 -1.47
N SER A 331 8.30 -14.89 -2.28
CA SER A 331 7.09 -15.73 -2.30
C SER A 331 7.36 -17.18 -2.69
N GLY A 332 8.28 -17.45 -3.62
CA GLY A 332 8.70 -18.82 -3.93
C GLY A 332 9.33 -19.54 -2.72
N SER A 333 10.18 -18.83 -1.98
CA SER A 333 10.79 -19.35 -0.75
C SER A 333 9.75 -19.62 0.35
N TYR A 334 8.76 -18.73 0.50
CA TYR A 334 7.65 -18.94 1.43
C TYR A 334 6.78 -20.12 1.04
N ALA A 335 6.45 -20.28 -0.24
CA ALA A 335 5.66 -21.41 -0.73
C ALA A 335 6.35 -22.75 -0.44
N GLU A 336 7.65 -22.86 -0.72
CA GLU A 336 8.41 -24.08 -0.41
C GLU A 336 8.54 -24.33 1.10
N ALA A 337 8.74 -23.28 1.91
CA ALA A 337 8.78 -23.41 3.37
C ALA A 337 7.44 -23.93 3.94
N VAL A 338 6.32 -23.37 3.48
CA VAL A 338 4.98 -23.79 3.90
C VAL A 338 4.69 -25.22 3.45
N LYS A 339 5.04 -25.58 2.21
CA LYS A 339 4.93 -26.94 1.68
C LYS A 339 5.72 -27.95 2.52
N LYS A 340 6.97 -27.62 2.87
CA LYS A 340 7.81 -28.48 3.72
C LYS A 340 7.21 -28.66 5.12
N ALA A 341 6.70 -27.58 5.72
CA ALA A 341 6.03 -27.64 7.02
C ALA A 341 4.77 -28.52 6.96
N LEU A 342 3.94 -28.35 5.94
CA LEU A 342 2.72 -29.13 5.73
C LEU A 342 3.02 -30.64 5.59
N PHE A 343 4.03 -30.99 4.80
CA PHE A 343 4.44 -32.38 4.63
C PHE A 343 4.99 -32.96 5.93
N THR A 344 5.77 -32.20 6.69
CA THR A 344 6.29 -32.64 7.99
C THR A 344 5.16 -32.93 8.97
N VAL A 345 4.20 -32.01 9.12
CA VAL A 345 3.05 -32.16 10.03
C VAL A 345 2.16 -33.33 9.61
N THR A 346 1.94 -33.52 8.30
CA THR A 346 1.14 -34.64 7.78
C THR A 346 1.84 -35.98 8.07
N GLU A 347 3.15 -36.05 7.90
CA GLU A 347 3.94 -37.25 8.19
C GLU A 347 3.94 -37.57 9.69
N GLU A 348 4.10 -36.56 10.56
CA GLU A 348 4.01 -36.73 12.01
C GLU A 348 2.63 -37.22 12.44
N PHE A 349 1.57 -36.68 11.84
CA PHE A 349 0.20 -37.15 12.07
C PHE A 349 0.02 -38.61 11.67
N PHE A 350 0.50 -39.02 10.49
CA PHE A 350 0.43 -40.42 10.04
C PHE A 350 1.20 -41.35 10.99
N LYS A 351 2.40 -40.96 11.42
CA LYS A 351 3.19 -41.72 12.41
C LYS A 351 2.44 -41.85 13.73
N ALA A 352 1.89 -40.75 14.27
CA ALA A 352 1.16 -40.75 15.54
C ALA A 352 -0.11 -41.61 15.48
N LYS A 353 -0.80 -41.64 14.34
CA LYS A 353 -2.02 -42.44 14.12
C LYS A 353 -1.76 -43.84 13.57
N LYS A 354 -0.49 -44.24 13.38
CA LYS A 354 -0.07 -45.51 12.78
C LYS A 354 -0.69 -45.76 11.40
N ILE A 355 -0.88 -44.70 10.62
CA ILE A 355 -1.36 -44.77 9.24
C ILE A 355 -0.15 -45.08 8.35
N GLY A 356 -0.19 -46.16 7.58
CA GLY A 356 0.85 -46.47 6.60
C GLY A 356 0.85 -45.44 5.46
N TYR A 357 2.01 -44.93 5.08
CA TYR A 357 2.14 -43.90 4.06
C TYR A 357 3.37 -44.12 3.16
N THR A 358 3.31 -43.59 1.94
CA THR A 358 4.43 -43.45 1.00
C THR A 358 4.65 -41.99 0.63
N ARG A 359 5.79 -41.65 0.03
CA ARG A 359 6.04 -40.29 -0.47
C ARG A 359 5.80 -40.22 -1.97
N CYS A 360 5.17 -39.14 -2.42
CA CYS A 360 5.04 -38.84 -3.85
C CYS A 360 6.44 -38.65 -4.47
N PRO A 361 6.77 -39.32 -5.59
CA PRO A 361 8.10 -39.21 -6.21
C PRO A 361 8.34 -37.82 -6.82
N LYS A 362 7.29 -37.13 -7.28
CA LYS A 362 7.41 -35.82 -7.92
C LYS A 362 7.57 -34.68 -6.91
N CYS A 363 6.71 -34.61 -5.90
CA CYS A 363 6.68 -33.47 -4.98
C CYS A 363 7.12 -33.78 -3.56
N GLY A 364 7.31 -35.06 -3.20
CA GLY A 364 7.72 -35.47 -1.85
C GLY A 364 6.60 -35.52 -0.80
N ALA A 365 5.35 -35.23 -1.17
CA ALA A 365 4.23 -35.24 -0.24
C ALA A 365 4.01 -36.63 0.40
N PRO A 366 3.80 -36.74 1.72
CA PRO A 366 3.37 -37.99 2.35
C PRO A 366 1.91 -38.26 2.01
N LEU A 367 1.64 -39.47 1.52
CA LEU A 367 0.32 -39.91 1.07
C LEU A 367 -0.03 -41.24 1.74
N PRO A 368 -1.27 -41.46 2.18
CA PRO A 368 -1.70 -42.76 2.68
C PRO A 368 -1.43 -43.88 1.66
N ASN A 369 -1.06 -45.07 2.14
CA ASN A 369 -0.88 -46.23 1.28
C ASN A 369 -2.15 -46.51 0.45
N GLY A 370 -1.99 -46.87 -0.82
CA GLY A 370 -3.10 -47.10 -1.75
C GLY A 370 -3.61 -45.84 -2.48
N THR A 371 -3.05 -44.66 -2.19
CA THR A 371 -3.34 -43.43 -2.95
C THR A 371 -2.90 -43.60 -4.41
N LYS A 372 -3.81 -43.37 -5.36
CA LYS A 372 -3.54 -43.48 -6.81
C LYS A 372 -3.03 -42.19 -7.45
N ILE A 373 -3.39 -41.03 -6.89
CA ILE A 373 -3.02 -39.71 -7.41
C ILE A 373 -2.61 -38.84 -6.23
N CYS A 374 -1.47 -38.14 -6.35
CA CYS A 374 -1.02 -37.20 -5.36
C CYS A 374 -1.96 -35.99 -5.31
N LEU A 375 -2.67 -35.82 -4.19
CA LEU A 375 -3.60 -34.72 -3.96
C LEU A 375 -2.92 -33.32 -3.97
N PHE A 376 -1.60 -33.27 -3.85
CA PHE A 376 -0.84 -32.01 -3.81
C PHE A 376 -0.29 -31.57 -5.19
N CYS A 377 -0.01 -32.50 -6.10
CA CYS A 377 0.61 -32.16 -7.39
C CYS A 377 0.00 -32.87 -8.60
N GLY A 378 -1.04 -33.69 -8.39
CA GLY A 378 -1.71 -34.45 -9.45
C GLY A 378 -0.93 -35.63 -10.01
N GLN A 379 0.28 -35.94 -9.50
CA GLN A 379 1.09 -37.05 -9.99
C GLN A 379 0.41 -38.40 -9.74
N VAL A 380 0.32 -39.24 -10.78
CA VAL A 380 -0.15 -40.62 -10.66
C VAL A 380 0.90 -41.45 -9.91
N MET A 381 0.46 -42.20 -8.90
CA MET A 381 1.31 -43.03 -8.04
C MET A 381 1.42 -44.43 -8.66
N GLY A 382 2.63 -44.83 -9.09
CA GLY A 382 2.90 -46.16 -9.65
C GLY A 382 3.46 -46.19 -11.07
N GLU A 383 3.48 -45.07 -11.78
CA GLU A 383 4.26 -44.94 -13.02
C GLU A 383 5.68 -44.49 -12.67
N ALA A 384 6.62 -45.44 -12.68
CA ALA A 384 8.04 -45.10 -12.78
C ALA A 384 8.29 -44.44 -14.15
N ASP A 385 9.09 -43.38 -14.18
CA ASP A 385 9.42 -42.59 -15.36
C ASP A 385 9.71 -43.46 -16.59
N GLY A 386 8.76 -43.49 -17.53
CA GLY A 386 8.86 -44.18 -18.81
C GLY A 386 9.77 -43.44 -19.80
N HIS A 387 11.04 -43.28 -19.46
CA HIS A 387 12.11 -42.96 -20.41
C HIS A 387 13.16 -44.05 -20.37
N GLY A 388 12.89 -45.15 -21.07
CA GLY A 388 13.79 -46.29 -21.16
C GLY A 388 13.37 -47.29 -22.25
N ARG A 389 13.58 -46.89 -23.51
CA ARG A 389 13.81 -47.72 -24.72
C ARG A 389 12.94 -48.95 -24.94
N GLY A 390 12.18 -48.90 -26.04
CA GLY A 390 11.70 -50.09 -26.72
C GLY A 390 12.83 -51.09 -27.01
N GLY A 391 12.60 -52.33 -26.61
CA GLY A 391 13.31 -53.50 -27.06
C GLY A 391 12.26 -54.53 -27.44
N ALA A 392 12.08 -54.74 -28.74
CA ALA A 392 11.29 -55.83 -29.28
C ALA A 392 11.99 -57.18 -29.02
N SER A 393 11.22 -58.13 -28.50
CA SER A 393 11.37 -59.60 -28.54
C SER A 393 10.29 -60.13 -27.59
N HIS A 394 9.29 -60.93 -27.96
CA HIS A 394 9.18 -61.95 -29.00
C HIS A 394 7.72 -62.11 -29.40
#